data_AF-A0A1Y1L7Z5-F1
#
_entry.id   AF-A0A1Y1L7Z5-F1
#
_cell.length_a   1.000
_cell.length_b   1.000
_cell.length_c   1.000
_cell.angle_alpha   90.00
_cell.angle_beta   90.00
_cell.angle_gamma   90.00
#
_symmetry.space_group_name_H-M   'P 1'
#
loop_
_entity.id
_entity.type
_entity.pdbx_description
1 polymer ?
#
loop_
_entity_poly.entity_id
_entity_poly.type
_entity_poly.pdbx_seq_one_letter_code
_entity_poly.pdbx_strand_id
1 'polypeptide(L)'
;AGQHYRKLTNGTKLRNIVGIEAAGPSFEARGHHQRLDASDALMVQAIHTSTTGMTARYGRVDVYFNANAGGCGKQQPACRGDPGVPIDSPMGMTLCNHLRAVAYFIESIGSVDFLAAPC
;
A
#
# COMPACT_ATOMS: atom_id res chain seq x y z
N ALA A 1 -8.66 4.32 -10.66
CA ALA A 1 -9.99 4.71 -10.12
C ALA A 1 -10.28 6.20 -10.38
N GLY A 2 -9.31 7.08 -10.10
CA GLY A 2 -9.50 8.53 -10.30
C GLY A 2 -9.63 8.94 -11.77
N GLN A 3 -8.94 8.25 -12.69
CA GLN A 3 -9.16 8.42 -14.13
C GLN A 3 -10.62 8.18 -14.56
N HIS A 4 -11.28 7.16 -14.02
CA HIS A 4 -12.66 6.84 -14.37
C HIS A 4 -13.62 7.90 -13.80
N TYR A 5 -13.44 8.30 -12.54
CA TYR A 5 -14.19 9.40 -11.93
C TYR A 5 -14.05 10.70 -12.74
N ARG A 6 -12.84 11.04 -13.16
CA ARG A 6 -12.57 12.25 -13.95
C ARG A 6 -13.31 12.24 -15.29
N LYS A 7 -13.44 11.07 -15.94
CA LYS A 7 -14.21 10.93 -17.17
C LYS A 7 -15.70 11.16 -16.93
N LEU A 8 -16.26 10.60 -15.84
CA LEU A 8 -17.68 10.73 -15.50
C LEU A 8 -18.08 12.15 -15.08
N THR A 9 -17.13 12.93 -14.56
CA THR A 9 -17.37 14.27 -13.98
C THR A 9 -16.82 15.40 -14.85
N ASN A 10 -16.66 15.13 -16.16
CA ASN A 10 -16.18 16.10 -17.15
C ASN A 10 -14.90 16.85 -16.73
N GLY A 11 -13.92 16.11 -16.19
CA GLY A 11 -12.60 16.66 -15.86
C GLY A 11 -12.35 16.88 -14.36
N THR A 12 -13.34 16.68 -13.48
CA THR A 12 -13.15 16.86 -12.03
C THR A 12 -12.18 15.82 -11.46
N LYS A 13 -11.16 16.28 -10.73
CA LYS A 13 -10.22 15.39 -10.01
C LYS A 13 -10.69 15.15 -8.58
N LEU A 14 -10.54 13.90 -8.13
CA LEU A 14 -10.64 13.59 -6.70
C LEU A 14 -9.55 14.34 -5.94
N ARG A 15 -9.87 14.77 -4.71
CA ARG A 15 -8.89 15.42 -3.83
C ARG A 15 -7.86 14.41 -3.36
N ASN A 16 -8.30 13.30 -2.77
CA ASN A 16 -7.44 12.30 -2.15
C ASN A 16 -7.82 10.89 -2.61
N ILE A 17 -6.80 10.07 -2.88
CA ILE A 17 -6.91 8.62 -2.96
C ILE A 17 -5.83 8.04 -2.04
N VAL A 18 -6.19 7.03 -1.24
CA VAL A 18 -5.23 6.24 -0.46
C VAL A 18 -5.22 4.83 -1.03
N GLY A 19 -4.09 4.41 -1.58
CA GLY A 19 -3.83 3.03 -1.96
C GLY A 19 -3.34 2.26 -0.74
N ILE A 20 -4.23 1.45 -0.17
CA ILE A 20 -3.90 0.54 0.92
C ILE A 20 -3.48 -0.77 0.28
N GLU A 21 -2.18 -1.00 0.15
CA GLU A 21 -1.60 -2.22 -0.44
C GLU A 21 -2.15 -2.58 -1.83
N ALA A 22 -2.10 -1.62 -2.77
CA ALA A 22 -2.59 -1.84 -4.14
C ALA A 22 -1.97 -3.12 -4.75
N ALA A 23 -2.80 -4.00 -5.32
CA ALA A 23 -2.36 -5.31 -5.80
C ALA A 23 -1.24 -5.21 -6.86
N GLY A 24 -0.14 -5.94 -6.65
CA GLY A 24 0.95 -6.08 -7.62
C GLY A 24 0.59 -6.94 -8.84
N PRO A 25 0.07 -8.17 -8.62
CA PRO A 25 -0.30 -9.07 -9.72
C PRO A 25 -1.21 -8.39 -10.73
N SER A 26 -0.86 -8.52 -12.02
CA SER A 26 -1.56 -7.91 -13.15
C SER A 26 -1.49 -6.38 -13.27
N PHE A 27 -0.92 -5.65 -12.30
CA PHE A 27 -0.87 -4.19 -12.30
C PHE A 27 0.55 -3.60 -12.28
N GLU A 28 1.53 -4.20 -11.59
CA GLU A 28 2.89 -3.65 -11.42
C GLU A 28 3.54 -3.24 -12.75
N ALA A 29 3.46 -4.12 -13.74
CA ALA A 29 4.03 -3.91 -15.07
C ALA A 29 3.14 -3.10 -16.02
N ARG A 30 1.96 -2.64 -15.57
CA ARG A 30 1.03 -1.88 -16.41
C ARG A 30 1.43 -0.40 -16.46
N GLY A 31 1.11 0.23 -17.59
CA GLY A 31 1.29 1.68 -17.73
C GLY A 31 0.39 2.46 -16.77
N HIS A 32 0.74 3.72 -16.52
CA HIS A 32 0.05 4.63 -15.58
C HIS A 32 -1.47 4.74 -15.78
N HIS A 33 -1.98 4.47 -16.99
CA HIS A 33 -3.42 4.49 -17.29
C HIS A 33 -4.19 3.22 -16.92
N GLN A 34 -3.48 2.16 -16.54
CA GLN A 34 -4.02 0.82 -16.31
C GLN A 34 -3.81 0.32 -14.87
N ARG A 35 -3.28 1.18 -13.99
CA ARG A 35 -3.08 0.91 -12.57
C ARG A 35 -3.37 2.17 -11.76
N LEU A 36 -3.31 2.06 -10.43
CA LEU A 36 -3.30 3.25 -9.58
C LEU A 36 -2.02 4.05 -9.84
N ASP A 37 -2.14 5.36 -9.90
CA ASP A 37 -1.07 6.27 -10.29
C ASP A 37 -1.29 7.66 -9.66
N ALA A 38 -0.20 8.41 -9.46
CA ALA A 38 -0.20 9.73 -8.83
C ALA A 38 -1.08 10.75 -9.56
N SER A 39 -1.35 10.56 -10.86
CA SER A 39 -2.22 11.41 -11.66
C SER A 39 -3.72 11.21 -11.45
N ASP A 40 -4.13 10.16 -10.73
CA ASP A 40 -5.55 9.83 -10.48
C ASP A 40 -6.26 10.86 -9.59
N ALA A 41 -5.54 11.57 -8.72
CA ALA A 41 -6.10 12.57 -7.80
C ALA A 41 -5.13 13.77 -7.58
N LEU A 42 -5.58 14.79 -6.85
CA LEU A 42 -4.72 15.88 -6.38
C LEU A 42 -3.66 15.38 -5.37
N MET A 43 -3.99 14.35 -4.61
CA MET A 43 -3.07 13.62 -3.74
C MET A 43 -3.37 12.13 -3.83
N VAL A 44 -2.32 11.33 -4.07
CA VAL A 44 -2.37 9.88 -3.99
C VAL A 44 -1.33 9.45 -2.99
N GLN A 45 -1.77 8.78 -1.93
CA GLN A 45 -0.90 8.20 -0.90
C GLN A 45 -0.89 6.69 -1.10
N ALA A 46 0.29 6.08 -0.98
CA ALA A 46 0.47 4.64 -1.10
C ALA A 46 1.04 4.08 0.20
N ILE A 47 0.43 3.02 0.70
CA ILE A 47 0.90 2.24 1.85
C ILE A 47 1.38 0.89 1.30
N HIS A 48 2.60 0.51 1.68
CA HIS A 48 3.28 -0.70 1.24
C HIS A 48 3.77 -1.52 2.44
N THR A 49 3.34 -2.79 2.53
CA THR A 49 3.54 -3.70 3.66
C THR A 49 3.84 -5.15 3.24
N SER A 50 3.62 -5.53 1.98
CA SER A 50 3.87 -6.86 1.44
C SER A 50 4.52 -6.85 0.06
N THR A 51 5.05 -8.00 -0.33
CA THR A 51 5.59 -8.22 -1.69
C THR A 51 4.51 -8.62 -2.71
N THR A 52 3.27 -8.77 -2.28
CA THR A 52 2.12 -9.04 -3.17
C THR A 52 1.37 -7.78 -3.57
N GLY A 53 1.63 -6.66 -2.88
CA GLY A 53 1.30 -5.33 -3.37
C GLY A 53 2.22 -4.91 -4.52
N MET A 54 1.89 -3.77 -5.13
CA MET A 54 2.80 -3.09 -6.05
C MET A 54 4.02 -2.62 -5.26
N THR A 55 5.22 -2.92 -5.73
CA THR A 55 6.46 -2.52 -5.03
C THR A 55 7.00 -1.19 -5.54
N ALA A 56 6.75 -0.90 -6.82
CA ALA A 56 7.07 0.37 -7.43
C ALA A 56 6.19 1.50 -6.89
N ARG A 57 6.73 2.72 -6.94
CA ARG A 57 6.01 3.92 -6.52
C ARG A 57 4.82 4.19 -7.43
N TYR A 58 3.71 4.55 -6.82
CA TYR A 58 2.49 4.93 -7.53
C TYR A 58 1.77 6.12 -6.89
N GLY A 59 2.21 6.58 -5.73
CA GLY A 59 1.69 7.77 -5.07
C GLY A 59 2.49 9.03 -5.42
N ARG A 60 1.98 10.17 -4.94
CA ARG A 60 2.85 11.32 -4.66
C ARG A 60 3.66 11.10 -3.37
N VAL A 61 3.09 10.32 -2.45
CA VAL A 61 3.74 9.86 -1.22
C VAL A 61 3.58 8.35 -1.17
N ASP A 62 4.69 7.64 -1.05
CA ASP A 62 4.74 6.20 -0.89
C ASP A 62 5.41 5.90 0.46
N VAL A 63 4.65 5.30 1.37
CA VAL A 63 5.10 4.92 2.71
C VAL A 63 5.33 3.42 2.73
N TYR A 64 6.59 3.03 2.88
CA TYR A 64 7.01 1.65 3.00
C TYR A 64 7.20 1.30 4.46
N PHE A 65 6.26 0.54 5.02
CA PHE A 65 6.22 0.24 6.44
C PHE A 65 7.24 -0.82 6.83
N ASN A 66 7.98 -0.53 7.90
CA ASN A 66 8.97 -1.40 8.51
C ASN A 66 10.11 -1.81 7.54
N ALA A 67 11.33 -1.41 7.87
CA ALA A 67 12.52 -1.84 7.15
C ALA A 67 13.13 -3.07 7.83
N ASN A 68 13.55 -4.04 7.03
CA ASN A 68 14.30 -5.20 7.49
C ASN A 68 15.34 -5.62 6.43
N ALA A 69 16.09 -6.70 6.68
CA ALA A 69 17.11 -7.18 5.75
C ALA A 69 16.59 -7.49 4.33
N GLY A 70 15.30 -7.75 4.16
CA GLY A 70 14.66 -7.95 2.85
C GLY A 70 14.32 -6.64 2.11
N GLY A 71 14.41 -5.49 2.77
CA GLY A 71 14.02 -4.17 2.28
C GLY A 71 12.84 -3.55 3.05
N CYS A 72 12.39 -2.38 2.60
CA CYS A 72 11.28 -1.64 3.21
C CYS A 72 9.92 -2.16 2.71
N GLY A 73 8.91 -2.23 3.59
CA GLY A 73 7.54 -2.53 3.15
C GLY A 73 7.31 -3.96 2.72
N LYS A 74 8.22 -4.91 2.99
CA LYS A 74 8.10 -6.30 2.51
C LYS A 74 7.65 -7.30 3.56
N GLN A 75 8.01 -7.07 4.82
CA GLN A 75 7.68 -7.97 5.92
C GLN A 75 7.39 -7.15 7.17
N GLN A 76 6.28 -7.50 7.81
CA GLN A 76 5.76 -6.83 8.98
C GLN A 76 6.11 -7.64 10.23
N PRO A 77 6.50 -6.98 11.35
CA PRO A 77 7.09 -7.66 12.51
C PRO A 77 6.28 -8.85 13.05
N ALA A 78 4.95 -8.73 13.12
CA ALA A 78 4.06 -9.75 13.67
C ALA A 78 3.50 -10.75 12.64
N CYS A 79 4.10 -10.82 11.45
CA CYS A 79 3.74 -11.76 10.38
C CYS A 79 4.83 -12.79 10.10
N ARG A 80 5.86 -12.85 10.95
CA ARG A 80 6.84 -13.92 11.00
C ARG A 80 6.23 -15.05 11.82
N GLY A 81 6.48 -16.30 11.44
CA GLY A 81 5.91 -17.51 12.08
C GLY A 81 6.38 -17.73 13.52
N ASP A 82 6.24 -16.73 14.37
CA ASP A 82 6.54 -16.77 15.79
C ASP A 82 5.65 -17.84 16.44
N PRO A 83 6.17 -18.60 17.42
CA PRO A 83 5.40 -19.63 18.12
C PRO A 83 4.10 -19.04 18.70
N GLY A 84 2.95 -19.54 18.24
CA GLY A 84 1.63 -19.14 18.76
C GLY A 84 0.78 -18.24 17.85
N VAL A 85 1.29 -17.79 16.69
CA VAL A 85 0.46 -17.16 15.66
C VAL A 85 0.13 -18.22 14.60
N PRO A 86 -1.17 -18.46 14.25
CA PRO A 86 -1.58 -19.48 13.27
C PRO A 86 -1.30 -19.00 11.84
N ILE A 87 -0.04 -18.64 11.59
CA ILE A 87 0.53 -18.16 10.34
C ILE A 87 1.69 -19.10 9.99
N ASP A 88 1.42 -20.39 10.07
CA ASP A 88 2.38 -21.49 9.84
C ASP A 88 2.49 -21.87 8.35
N SER A 89 1.78 -21.16 7.47
CA SER A 89 1.86 -21.35 6.02
C SER A 89 2.44 -20.13 5.29
N PRO A 90 3.15 -20.34 4.16
CA PRO A 90 3.60 -19.25 3.29
C PRO A 90 2.47 -18.31 2.84
N MET A 91 1.27 -18.86 2.61
CA MET A 91 0.08 -18.09 2.27
C MET A 91 -0.39 -17.24 3.45
N GLY A 92 -0.42 -17.80 4.67
CA GLY A 92 -0.75 -17.07 5.88
C GLY A 92 0.17 -15.88 6.11
N MET A 93 1.49 -16.08 5.96
CA MET A 93 2.47 -14.98 6.13
C MET A 93 2.24 -13.88 5.10
N THR A 94 2.01 -14.27 3.86
CA THR A 94 1.74 -13.34 2.76
C THR A 94 0.48 -12.51 3.03
N LEU A 95 -0.61 -13.17 3.44
CA LEU A 95 -1.87 -12.50 3.75
C LEU A 95 -1.74 -11.60 4.98
N CYS A 96 -1.04 -12.04 6.03
CA CYS A 96 -0.79 -11.21 7.21
C CYS A 96 -0.06 -9.92 6.82
N ASN A 97 1.03 -10.03 6.05
CA ASN A 97 1.77 -8.85 5.59
C ASN A 97 0.87 -7.91 4.80
N HIS A 98 0.06 -8.45 3.87
CA HIS A 98 -0.83 -7.66 3.02
C HIS A 98 -1.94 -6.94 3.81
N LEU A 99 -2.52 -7.60 4.82
CA LEU A 99 -3.58 -7.04 5.66
C LEU A 99 -3.07 -6.01 6.68
N ARG A 100 -1.77 -5.99 6.99
CA ARG A 100 -1.19 -5.01 7.91
C ARG A 100 -1.35 -3.56 7.42
N ALA A 101 -1.38 -3.32 6.11
CA ALA A 101 -1.66 -1.99 5.56
C ALA A 101 -3.01 -1.43 6.06
N VAL A 102 -4.03 -2.28 6.15
CA VAL A 102 -5.36 -1.89 6.66
C VAL A 102 -5.26 -1.56 8.16
N ALA A 103 -4.58 -2.41 8.93
CA ALA A 103 -4.41 -2.19 10.36
C ALA A 103 -3.66 -0.88 10.66
N TYR A 104 -2.55 -0.62 9.97
CA TYR A 104 -1.79 0.64 10.13
C TYR A 104 -2.60 1.86 9.69
N PHE A 105 -3.34 1.76 8.58
CA PHE A 105 -4.20 2.86 8.15
C PHE A 105 -5.26 3.19 9.22
N ILE A 106 -5.96 2.19 9.75
CA ILE A 106 -6.96 2.38 10.81
C ILE A 106 -6.32 3.01 12.06
N GLU A 107 -5.17 2.51 12.50
CA GLU A 107 -4.48 3.02 13.69
C GLU A 107 -4.05 4.49 13.51
N SER A 108 -3.55 4.84 12.33
CA SER A 108 -3.14 6.21 11.99
C SER A 108 -4.28 7.24 12.00
N ILE A 109 -5.56 6.82 11.97
CA ILE A 109 -6.68 7.76 12.11
C ILE A 109 -6.71 8.35 13.52
N GLY A 110 -6.29 7.57 14.53
CA GLY A 110 -6.34 7.94 15.95
C GLY A 110 -4.99 8.27 16.59
N SER A 111 -3.87 8.13 15.87
CA SER A 111 -2.52 8.31 16.41
C SER A 111 -1.66 9.23 15.53
N VAL A 112 -0.73 9.95 16.17
CA VAL A 112 0.29 10.79 15.52
C VAL A 112 1.66 10.09 15.42
N ASP A 113 1.76 8.84 15.86
CA ASP A 113 3.03 8.11 15.99
C ASP A 113 3.52 7.53 14.65
N PHE A 114 2.75 7.70 13.57
CA PHE A 114 3.06 7.22 12.22
C PHE A 114 3.90 8.23 11.42
N LEU A 115 5.06 8.58 11.96
CA LEU A 115 6.01 9.46 11.28
C LEU A 115 6.81 8.67 10.23
N ALA A 116 6.71 9.10 8.97
CA ALA A 116 7.53 8.59 7.87
C ALA A 116 8.65 9.58 7.52
N ALA A 117 9.87 9.07 7.35
CA ALA A 117 11.02 9.85 6.93
C ALA A 117 11.35 9.56 5.45
N PRO A 118 11.66 10.60 4.63
CA PRO A 118 12.25 10.37 3.32
C PRO A 118 13.59 9.63 3.46
N CYS A 119 13.79 8.59 2.66
CA CYS A 119 15.01 7.80 2.61
C CYS A 119 15.38 7.52 1.15
#